data_AF-A0A8J7DCG2-F1
#
_entry.id   AF-A0A8J7DCG2-F1
#
_cell.length_a   1.000
_cell.length_b   1.000
_cell.length_c   1.000
_cell.angle_alpha   90.00
_cell.angle_beta   90.00
_cell.angle_gamma   90.00
#
_symmetry.space_group_name_H-M   'P 1'
#
loop_
_entity.id
_entity.type
_entity.pdbx_description
1 polymer ?
#
loop_
_entity_poly.entity_id
_entity_poly.type
_entity_poly.pdbx_seq_one_letter_code
_entity_poly.pdbx_strand_id
1 'polypeptide(L)'
;MKIANPLQYPLAVLAGGIVLFAGVRLVRLPSLVMVPAAAVVTVGVASVLKTRQPGKFELDNPQLERELRRTQQQAEGLSQQAAALQSEAQKLLTEVHELELLGVVQYACDRSRQLPAKIDQLARRLSGRDSLLSVEDLQKQLIEAQQKQRHSTGVAQEQWGKLVASLQRNIQLAKQGEDARAAQVISLSTLILDAAGVLQQLQNRLRTADLTTTTAAEEVRSLSDEFNNMQENMDVLIAES
;
A
#
# COMPACT_ATOMS: atom_id res chain seq x y z
N MET A 1 -0.59 -26.06 9.68
CA MET A 1 0.40 -25.54 8.72
C MET A 1 0.35 -26.38 7.44
N LYS A 2 -0.15 -25.83 6.32
CA LYS A 2 -0.10 -26.52 5.01
C LYS A 2 1.20 -26.13 4.32
N ILE A 3 2.18 -27.05 4.34
CA ILE A 3 3.46 -26.91 3.65
C ILE A 3 3.17 -26.72 2.15
N ALA A 4 3.62 -25.62 1.56
CA ALA A 4 3.42 -25.32 0.14
C ALA A 4 4.26 -26.28 -0.70
N ASN A 5 3.66 -26.88 -1.75
CA ASN A 5 4.35 -27.83 -2.61
C ASN A 5 5.33 -27.07 -3.55
N PRO A 6 6.66 -27.25 -3.41
CA PRO A 6 7.66 -26.49 -4.16
C PRO A 6 7.64 -26.79 -5.66
N LEU A 7 7.06 -27.91 -6.08
CA LEU A 7 6.93 -28.29 -7.50
C LEU A 7 5.95 -27.40 -8.27
N GLN A 8 5.11 -26.61 -7.60
CA GLN A 8 4.19 -25.66 -8.24
C GLN A 8 4.83 -24.29 -8.53
N TYR A 9 6.08 -24.06 -8.11
CA TYR A 9 6.74 -22.76 -8.19
C TYR A 9 8.08 -22.88 -8.95
N PRO A 10 8.09 -22.74 -10.30
CA PRO A 10 9.30 -22.92 -11.11
C PRO A 10 10.45 -21.98 -10.70
N LEU A 11 10.14 -20.77 -10.19
CA LEU A 11 11.13 -19.84 -9.65
C LEU A 11 11.75 -20.30 -8.32
N ALA A 12 11.00 -20.99 -7.47
CA ALA A 12 11.53 -21.57 -6.23
C ALA A 12 12.48 -22.74 -6.56
N VAL A 13 12.12 -23.57 -7.53
CA VAL A 13 12.99 -24.65 -8.05
C VAL A 13 14.29 -24.07 -8.62
N LEU A 14 14.23 -22.94 -9.33
CA LEU A 14 15.39 -22.26 -9.89
C LEU A 14 16.32 -21.72 -8.79
N ALA A 15 15.77 -21.06 -7.76
CA ALA A 15 16.54 -20.59 -6.61
C ALA A 15 17.22 -21.74 -5.84
N GLY A 16 16.50 -22.85 -5.63
CA GLY A 16 17.07 -24.07 -5.05
C GLY A 16 18.22 -24.65 -5.88
N GLY A 17 18.05 -24.66 -7.21
CA GLY A 17 19.08 -25.12 -8.15
C GLY A 17 20.34 -24.25 -8.13
N ILE A 18 20.21 -22.92 -8.05
CA ILE A 18 21.35 -21.99 -7.97
C ILE A 18 22.12 -22.20 -6.67
N VAL A 19 21.42 -22.34 -5.53
CA VAL A 19 22.07 -22.59 -4.24
C VAL A 19 22.81 -23.92 -4.24
N LEU A 20 22.21 -24.99 -4.77
CA LEU A 20 22.82 -26.31 -4.84
C LEU A 20 24.07 -26.29 -5.75
N PHE A 21 24.01 -25.61 -6.88
CA PHE A 21 25.15 -25.45 -7.79
C PHE A 21 26.27 -24.60 -7.16
N ALA A 22 25.93 -23.47 -6.54
CA ALA A 22 26.91 -22.59 -5.91
C ALA A 22 27.58 -23.24 -4.68
N GLY A 23 26.82 -23.88 -3.80
CA GLY A 23 27.42 -24.46 -2.59
C GLY A 23 28.27 -25.71 -2.87
N VAL A 24 27.90 -26.54 -3.85
CA VAL A 24 28.70 -27.72 -4.21
C VAL A 24 29.92 -27.34 -5.06
N ARG A 25 29.80 -26.35 -5.95
CA ARG A 25 30.85 -26.07 -6.95
C ARG A 25 31.74 -24.86 -6.64
N LEU A 26 31.23 -23.80 -6.00
CA LEU A 26 32.03 -22.64 -5.57
C LEU A 26 32.57 -22.81 -4.15
N VAL A 27 31.78 -23.39 -3.23
CA VAL A 27 32.14 -23.51 -1.81
C VAL A 27 32.65 -24.93 -1.43
N ARG A 28 32.56 -25.90 -2.35
CA ARG A 28 32.99 -27.31 -2.16
C ARG A 28 32.41 -27.99 -0.90
N LEU A 29 31.19 -27.64 -0.52
CA LEU A 29 30.51 -28.29 0.60
C LEU A 29 30.00 -29.68 0.20
N PRO A 30 30.05 -30.67 1.11
CA PRO A 30 29.58 -32.02 0.83
C PRO A 30 28.09 -32.02 0.48
N SER A 31 27.74 -32.74 -0.59
CA SER A 31 26.39 -32.81 -1.16
C SER A 31 25.32 -33.23 -0.15
N LEU A 32 25.71 -34.03 0.85
CA LEU A 32 24.85 -34.49 1.94
C LEU A 32 24.26 -33.35 2.80
N VAL A 33 24.98 -32.21 2.91
CA VAL A 33 24.53 -31.04 3.69
C VAL A 33 23.78 -30.04 2.80
N MET A 34 24.16 -29.94 1.54
CA MET A 34 23.58 -28.97 0.60
C MET A 34 22.16 -29.33 0.13
N VAL A 35 21.83 -30.61 0.01
CA VAL A 35 20.48 -31.05 -0.38
C VAL A 35 19.41 -30.62 0.63
N PRO A 36 19.54 -30.87 1.94
CA PRO A 36 18.57 -30.38 2.92
C PRO A 36 18.57 -28.85 3.05
N ALA A 37 19.72 -28.18 2.91
CA ALA A 37 19.77 -26.72 2.90
C ALA A 37 18.99 -26.11 1.72
N ALA A 38 19.12 -26.68 0.52
CA ALA A 38 18.37 -26.26 -0.65
C ALA A 38 16.86 -26.52 -0.48
N ALA A 39 16.47 -27.63 0.16
CA ALA A 39 15.07 -27.90 0.51
C ALA A 39 14.49 -26.84 1.47
N VAL A 40 15.26 -26.41 2.48
CA VAL A 40 14.84 -25.33 3.39
C VAL A 40 14.70 -24.00 2.64
N VAL A 41 15.66 -23.64 1.79
CA VAL A 41 15.61 -22.39 1.01
C VAL A 41 14.44 -22.40 0.03
N THR A 42 14.18 -23.51 -0.66
CA THR A 42 13.03 -23.62 -1.57
C THR A 42 11.70 -23.51 -0.85
N VAL A 43 11.54 -24.14 0.32
CA VAL A 43 10.32 -24.01 1.14
C VAL A 43 10.15 -22.59 1.69
N GLY A 44 11.24 -21.96 2.15
CA GLY A 44 11.23 -20.57 2.61
C GLY A 44 10.86 -19.59 1.49
N VAL A 45 11.52 -19.72 0.34
CA VAL A 45 11.27 -18.88 -0.85
C VAL A 45 9.87 -19.13 -1.40
N ALA A 46 9.39 -20.37 -1.47
CA ALA A 46 8.01 -20.68 -1.88
C ALA A 46 6.97 -20.10 -0.91
N SER A 47 7.27 -20.04 0.40
CA SER A 47 6.38 -19.44 1.38
C SER A 47 6.32 -17.91 1.24
N VAL A 48 7.45 -17.27 0.95
CA VAL A 48 7.53 -15.83 0.65
C VAL A 48 6.90 -15.47 -0.70
N LEU A 49 7.05 -16.33 -1.72
CA LEU A 49 6.38 -16.17 -3.02
C LEU A 49 4.88 -16.42 -2.92
N LYS A 50 4.44 -17.34 -2.06
CA LYS A 50 3.01 -17.56 -1.79
C LYS A 50 2.36 -16.39 -1.05
N THR A 51 3.11 -15.67 -0.20
CA THR A 51 2.62 -14.40 0.38
C THR A 51 2.67 -13.23 -0.60
N ARG A 52 3.49 -13.31 -1.67
CA ARG A 52 3.56 -12.29 -2.74
C ARG A 52 2.70 -12.58 -3.97
N GLN A 53 2.07 -13.75 -4.07
CA GLN A 53 1.07 -14.00 -5.09
C GLN A 53 -0.30 -13.54 -4.59
N PRO A 54 -1.02 -12.68 -5.33
CA PRO A 54 -2.37 -12.32 -4.97
C PRO A 54 -3.21 -13.59 -5.00
N GLY A 55 -3.67 -14.02 -3.83
CA GLY A 55 -4.55 -15.17 -3.70
C GLY A 55 -5.80 -14.93 -4.54
N LYS A 56 -6.35 -15.99 -5.16
CA LYS A 56 -7.73 -15.92 -5.65
C LYS A 56 -8.59 -15.57 -4.45
N PHE A 57 -9.12 -14.35 -4.44
CA PHE A 57 -10.05 -13.94 -3.41
C PHE A 57 -11.32 -14.73 -3.68
N GLU A 58 -11.68 -15.67 -2.80
CA GLU A 58 -12.95 -16.41 -2.89
C GLU A 58 -14.10 -15.47 -2.47
N LEU A 59 -14.28 -14.37 -3.20
CA LEU A 59 -15.35 -13.41 -3.02
C LEU A 59 -16.57 -13.89 -3.79
N ASP A 60 -17.74 -13.95 -3.13
CA ASP A 60 -19.01 -14.27 -3.78
C ASP A 60 -19.44 -13.18 -4.80
N ASN A 61 -18.73 -12.02 -4.87
CA ASN A 61 -18.97 -10.92 -5.80
C ASN A 61 -17.78 -10.69 -6.77
N PRO A 62 -17.92 -11.01 -8.07
CA PRO A 62 -16.84 -10.86 -9.05
C PRO A 62 -16.51 -9.40 -9.39
N GLN A 63 -17.41 -8.44 -9.13
CA GLN A 63 -17.12 -7.02 -9.31
C GLN A 63 -16.16 -6.53 -8.21
N LEU A 64 -16.42 -6.92 -6.96
CA LEU A 64 -15.56 -6.60 -5.82
C LEU A 64 -14.14 -7.16 -5.99
N GLU A 65 -14.00 -8.38 -6.53
CA GLU A 65 -12.69 -8.96 -6.82
C GLU A 65 -11.92 -8.15 -7.87
N ARG A 66 -12.58 -7.68 -8.93
CA ARG A 66 -11.94 -6.86 -9.97
C ARG A 66 -11.47 -5.52 -9.42
N GLU A 67 -12.32 -4.86 -8.64
CA GLU A 67 -11.96 -3.58 -8.01
C GLU A 67 -10.81 -3.77 -7.01
N LEU A 68 -10.83 -4.82 -6.19
CA LEU A 68 -9.72 -5.10 -5.26
C LEU A 68 -8.39 -5.34 -5.99
N ARG A 69 -8.39 -6.12 -7.06
CA ARG A 69 -7.17 -6.35 -7.88
C ARG A 69 -6.68 -5.05 -8.51
N ARG A 70 -7.59 -4.20 -8.99
CA ARG A 70 -7.24 -2.88 -9.55
C ARG A 70 -6.63 -1.97 -8.50
N THR A 71 -7.26 -1.88 -7.32
CA THR A 71 -6.78 -1.11 -6.17
C THR A 71 -5.41 -1.61 -5.71
N GLN A 72 -5.18 -2.93 -5.71
CA GLN A 72 -3.88 -3.53 -5.40
C GLN A 72 -2.80 -3.11 -6.41
N GLN A 73 -3.08 -3.21 -7.71
CA GLN A 73 -2.14 -2.79 -8.76
C GLN A 73 -1.82 -1.28 -8.67
N GLN A 74 -2.83 -0.45 -8.38
CA GLN A 74 -2.63 0.98 -8.18
C GLN A 74 -1.75 1.27 -6.97
N ALA A 75 -1.95 0.56 -5.85
CA ALA A 75 -1.13 0.71 -4.66
C ALA A 75 0.32 0.26 -4.87
N GLU A 76 0.54 -0.82 -5.63
CA GLU A 76 1.88 -1.24 -6.05
C GLU A 76 2.54 -0.15 -6.90
N GLY A 77 1.80 0.45 -7.85
CA GLY A 77 2.26 1.58 -8.65
C GLY A 77 2.65 2.78 -7.78
N LEU A 78 1.79 3.17 -6.83
CA LEU A 78 2.06 4.25 -5.89
C LEU A 78 3.29 3.95 -5.03
N SER A 79 3.43 2.73 -4.52
CA SER A 79 4.59 2.30 -3.73
C SER A 79 5.90 2.39 -4.54
N GLN A 80 5.87 2.06 -5.83
CA GLN A 80 7.04 2.15 -6.69
C GLN A 80 7.41 3.61 -6.98
N GLN A 81 6.41 4.45 -7.25
CA GLN A 81 6.59 5.89 -7.43
C GLN A 81 7.16 6.54 -6.15
N ALA A 82 6.63 6.20 -4.98
CA ALA A 82 7.11 6.67 -3.69
C ALA A 82 8.58 6.27 -3.44
N ALA A 83 8.97 5.03 -3.78
CA ALA A 83 10.36 4.61 -3.66
C ALA A 83 11.30 5.38 -4.61
N ALA A 84 10.85 5.66 -5.84
CA ALA A 84 11.60 6.47 -6.79
C ALA A 84 11.77 7.92 -6.29
N LEU A 85 10.67 8.52 -5.81
CA LEU A 85 10.66 9.85 -5.23
C LEU A 85 11.57 9.95 -4.00
N GLN A 86 11.52 8.98 -3.10
CA GLN A 86 12.37 8.94 -1.91
C GLN A 86 13.86 8.96 -2.28
N SER A 87 14.27 8.14 -3.25
CA SER A 87 15.67 8.13 -3.73
C SER A 87 16.08 9.44 -4.38
N GLU A 88 15.15 10.11 -5.06
CA GLU A 88 15.41 11.37 -5.76
C GLU A 88 15.47 12.55 -4.77
N ALA A 89 14.50 12.63 -3.87
CA ALA A 89 14.48 13.60 -2.77
C ALA A 89 15.73 13.50 -1.91
N GLN A 90 16.22 12.29 -1.62
CA GLN A 90 17.45 12.09 -0.86
C GLN A 90 18.68 12.69 -1.55
N LYS A 91 18.77 12.65 -2.88
CA LYS A 91 19.88 13.28 -3.61
C LYS A 91 19.75 14.80 -3.57
N LEU A 92 18.59 15.31 -4.00
CA LEU A 92 18.37 16.74 -4.20
C LEU A 92 18.35 17.52 -2.88
N LEU A 93 17.69 17.00 -1.83
CA LEU A 93 17.55 17.71 -0.56
C LEU A 93 18.78 17.62 0.33
N THR A 94 19.62 16.58 0.17
CA THR A 94 20.91 16.51 0.85
C THR A 94 21.90 17.52 0.26
N GLU A 95 21.86 17.74 -1.06
CA GLU A 95 22.69 18.76 -1.74
C GLU A 95 22.31 20.18 -1.30
N VAL A 96 21.02 20.45 -1.10
CA VAL A 96 20.50 21.78 -0.73
C VAL A 96 20.44 21.99 0.81
N HIS A 97 20.87 21.00 1.61
CA HIS A 97 20.86 21.04 3.10
C HIS A 97 19.47 21.18 3.76
N GLU A 98 18.39 20.91 3.02
CA GLU A 98 17.00 20.96 3.49
C GLU A 98 16.60 19.63 4.15
N LEU A 99 17.26 19.28 5.27
CA LEU A 99 17.09 18.01 5.97
C LEU A 99 15.70 17.83 6.60
N GLU A 100 15.03 18.92 6.96
CA GLU A 100 13.67 18.88 7.51
C GLU A 100 12.65 18.42 6.45
N LEU A 101 12.72 19.01 5.25
CA LEU A 101 11.86 18.68 4.13
C LEU A 101 12.08 17.23 3.66
N LEU A 102 13.33 16.76 3.70
CA LEU A 102 13.67 15.38 3.41
C LEU A 102 12.96 14.41 4.37
N GLY A 103 12.92 14.73 5.67
CA GLY A 103 12.23 13.91 6.67
C GLY A 103 10.73 13.76 6.39
N VAL A 104 10.06 14.86 6.03
CA VAL A 104 8.62 14.86 5.72
C VAL A 104 8.34 13.99 4.48
N VAL A 105 9.13 14.15 3.41
CA VAL A 105 8.97 13.38 2.18
C VAL A 105 9.27 11.89 2.41
N GLN A 106 10.32 11.57 3.17
CA GLN A 106 10.68 10.18 3.51
C GLN A 106 9.58 9.49 4.31
N TYR A 107 9.04 10.15 5.33
CA TYR A 107 7.94 9.62 6.13
C TYR A 107 6.71 9.30 5.26
N ALA A 108 6.37 10.22 4.36
CA ALA A 108 5.23 10.04 3.47
C ALA A 108 5.46 8.88 2.46
N CYS A 109 6.68 8.75 1.93
CA CYS A 109 7.03 7.66 1.02
C CYS A 109 7.04 6.30 1.71
N ASP A 110 7.54 6.21 2.94
CA ASP A 110 7.60 4.95 3.70
C ASP A 110 6.21 4.42 4.05
N ARG A 111 5.24 5.31 4.36
CA ARG A 111 3.84 4.90 4.55
C ARG A 111 3.21 4.33 3.28
N SER A 112 3.50 4.93 2.13
CA SER A 112 3.01 4.44 0.83
C SER A 112 3.55 3.07 0.45
N ARG A 113 4.74 2.71 0.93
CA ARG A 113 5.31 1.36 0.74
C ARG A 113 4.58 0.27 1.52
N GLN A 114 3.87 0.64 2.59
CA GLN A 114 3.09 -0.31 3.40
C GLN A 114 1.68 -0.52 2.83
N LEU A 115 1.21 0.39 1.96
CA LEU A 115 -0.15 0.40 1.44
C LEU A 115 -0.55 -0.90 0.71
N PRO A 116 0.29 -1.52 -0.16
CA PRO A 116 -0.08 -2.79 -0.80
C PRO A 116 -0.38 -3.90 0.21
N ALA A 117 0.42 -4.01 1.27
CA ALA A 117 0.23 -5.00 2.31
C ALA A 117 -1.06 -4.75 3.13
N LYS A 118 -1.38 -3.48 3.40
CA LYS A 118 -2.63 -3.08 4.06
C LYS A 118 -3.86 -3.42 3.20
N ILE A 119 -3.78 -3.24 1.88
CA ILE A 119 -4.85 -3.63 0.94
C ILE A 119 -5.02 -5.14 0.89
N ASP A 120 -3.93 -5.91 0.92
CA ASP A 120 -4.02 -7.38 1.01
C ASP A 120 -4.74 -7.82 2.30
N GLN A 121 -4.47 -7.17 3.42
CA GLN A 121 -5.18 -7.43 4.68
C GLN A 121 -6.66 -7.07 4.59
N LEU A 122 -7.00 -5.92 3.99
CA LEU A 122 -8.39 -5.54 3.72
C LEU A 122 -9.09 -6.58 2.85
N ALA A 123 -8.47 -6.99 1.74
CA ALA A 123 -9.05 -7.95 0.81
C ALA A 123 -9.33 -9.31 1.47
N ARG A 124 -8.44 -9.77 2.36
CA ARG A 124 -8.65 -10.99 3.16
C ARG A 124 -9.85 -10.85 4.10
N ARG A 125 -10.02 -9.70 4.76
CA ARG A 125 -11.20 -9.43 5.60
C ARG A 125 -12.46 -9.50 4.75
N LEU A 126 -12.52 -8.74 3.66
CA LEU A 126 -13.68 -8.66 2.77
C LEU A 126 -14.06 -10.00 2.11
N SER A 127 -13.12 -10.94 1.99
CA SER A 127 -13.36 -12.28 1.42
C SER A 127 -14.10 -13.27 2.33
N GLY A 128 -14.30 -12.95 3.61
CA GLY A 128 -15.10 -13.80 4.51
C GLY A 128 -16.59 -13.75 4.17
N ARG A 129 -17.27 -14.91 4.13
CA ARG A 129 -18.73 -15.01 3.87
C ARG A 129 -19.60 -14.25 4.88
N ASP A 130 -19.14 -14.12 6.12
CA ASP A 130 -19.77 -13.29 7.17
C ASP A 130 -19.18 -11.87 7.24
N SER A 131 -18.25 -11.53 6.35
CA SER A 131 -17.60 -10.22 6.30
C SER A 131 -18.38 -9.28 5.39
N LEU A 132 -19.61 -8.98 5.78
CA LEU A 132 -20.15 -7.66 5.48
C LEU A 132 -19.31 -6.66 6.29
N LEU A 133 -18.97 -5.51 5.71
CA LEU A 133 -18.54 -4.38 6.53
C LEU A 133 -19.63 -4.14 7.56
N SER A 134 -19.32 -4.39 8.82
CA SER A 134 -20.30 -4.18 9.88
C SER A 134 -20.66 -2.70 9.88
N VAL A 135 -21.94 -2.40 10.11
CA VAL A 135 -22.40 -1.02 10.21
C VAL A 135 -21.62 -0.31 11.33
N GLU A 136 -21.24 -1.06 12.36
CA GLU A 136 -20.42 -0.64 13.48
C GLU A 136 -19.01 -0.20 13.04
N ASP A 137 -18.33 -0.96 12.17
CA ASP A 137 -17.00 -0.59 11.66
C ASP A 137 -17.07 0.69 10.81
N LEU A 138 -18.05 0.77 9.91
CA LEU A 138 -18.25 1.98 9.10
C LEU A 138 -18.60 3.20 9.96
N GLN A 139 -19.34 3.01 11.06
CA GLN A 139 -19.63 4.07 12.03
C GLN A 139 -18.37 4.53 12.78
N LYS A 140 -17.50 3.60 13.19
CA LYS A 140 -16.20 3.96 13.81
C LYS A 140 -15.35 4.78 12.85
N GLN A 141 -15.21 4.33 11.60
CA GLN A 141 -14.50 5.07 10.55
C GLN A 141 -15.10 6.46 10.33
N LEU A 142 -16.43 6.58 10.34
CA LEU A 142 -17.12 7.87 10.21
C LEU A 142 -16.80 8.81 11.37
N ILE A 143 -16.81 8.32 12.61
CA ILE A 143 -16.49 9.13 13.79
C ILE A 143 -15.06 9.65 13.70
N GLU A 144 -14.10 8.79 13.35
CA GLU A 144 -12.71 9.18 13.18
C GLU A 144 -12.53 10.22 12.07
N ALA A 145 -13.14 9.99 10.89
CA ALA A 145 -13.09 10.92 9.78
C ALA A 145 -13.75 12.28 10.12
N GLN A 146 -14.86 12.29 10.86
CA GLN A 146 -15.51 13.52 11.33
C GLN A 146 -14.65 14.29 12.34
N GLN A 147 -13.99 13.58 13.25
CA GLN A 147 -13.05 14.21 14.17
C GLN A 147 -11.90 14.86 13.40
N LYS A 148 -11.29 14.15 12.46
CA LYS A 148 -10.23 14.68 11.60
C LYS A 148 -10.67 15.86 10.75
N GLN A 149 -11.88 15.79 10.17
CA GLN A 149 -12.47 16.90 9.41
C GLN A 149 -12.59 18.18 10.25
N ARG A 150 -13.04 18.07 11.51
CA ARG A 150 -13.23 19.24 12.40
C ARG A 150 -11.93 19.92 12.81
N HIS A 151 -10.84 19.17 12.88
CA HIS A 151 -9.52 19.68 13.25
C HIS A 151 -8.67 20.09 12.04
N SER A 152 -9.18 19.89 10.82
CA SER A 152 -8.50 20.22 9.58
C SER A 152 -9.06 21.52 8.97
N THR A 153 -8.24 22.20 8.18
CA THR A 153 -8.63 23.41 7.44
C THR A 153 -8.22 23.31 5.97
N GLY A 154 -8.83 24.13 5.11
CA GLY A 154 -8.48 24.22 3.70
C GLY A 154 -8.72 22.91 2.92
N VAL A 155 -7.76 22.52 2.07
CA VAL A 155 -7.85 21.34 1.20
C VAL A 155 -8.03 20.05 2.00
N ALA A 156 -7.33 19.92 3.14
CA ALA A 156 -7.46 18.75 4.02
C ALA A 156 -8.90 18.59 4.53
N GLN A 157 -9.55 19.70 4.91
CA GLN A 157 -10.95 19.68 5.36
C GLN A 157 -11.91 19.21 4.26
N GLU A 158 -11.67 19.62 3.01
CA GLU A 158 -12.46 19.18 1.85
C GLU A 158 -12.28 17.68 1.59
N GLN A 159 -11.03 17.18 1.63
CA GLN A 159 -10.73 15.76 1.46
C GLN A 159 -11.39 14.90 2.54
N TRP A 160 -11.29 15.30 3.81
CA TRP A 160 -12.00 14.64 4.91
C TRP A 160 -13.52 14.72 4.72
N GLY A 161 -14.06 15.83 4.20
CA GLY A 161 -15.48 15.96 3.88
C GLY A 161 -15.96 14.97 2.81
N LYS A 162 -15.17 14.76 1.75
CA LYS A 162 -15.45 13.75 0.72
C LYS A 162 -15.48 12.34 1.31
N LEU A 163 -14.52 12.02 2.20
CA LEU A 163 -14.45 10.75 2.90
C LEU A 163 -15.67 10.54 3.82
N VAL A 164 -16.03 11.54 4.63
CA VAL A 164 -17.21 11.52 5.51
C VAL A 164 -18.49 11.27 4.71
N ALA A 165 -18.68 11.99 3.60
CA ALA A 165 -19.85 11.80 2.74
C ALA A 165 -19.88 10.39 2.12
N SER A 166 -18.71 9.84 1.76
CA SER A 166 -18.62 8.46 1.26
C SER A 166 -18.97 7.43 2.32
N LEU A 167 -18.47 7.58 3.55
CA LEU A 167 -18.75 6.68 4.66
C LEU A 167 -20.24 6.71 5.04
N GLN A 168 -20.86 7.90 5.05
CA GLN A 168 -22.30 8.02 5.27
C GLN A 168 -23.13 7.28 4.22
N ARG A 169 -22.77 7.39 2.93
CA ARG A 169 -23.41 6.61 1.87
C ARG A 169 -23.20 5.11 2.08
N ASN A 170 -21.99 4.67 2.39
CA ASN A 170 -21.69 3.25 2.62
C ASN A 170 -22.46 2.67 3.81
N ILE A 171 -22.62 3.43 4.90
CA ILE A 171 -23.46 3.06 6.05
C ILE A 171 -24.93 2.88 5.62
N GLN A 172 -25.43 3.78 4.77
CA GLN A 172 -26.81 3.71 4.30
C GLN A 172 -27.04 2.45 3.44
N LEU A 173 -26.10 2.13 2.55
CA LEU A 173 -26.12 0.91 1.74
C LEU A 173 -26.09 -0.34 2.63
N ALA A 174 -25.18 -0.39 3.61
CA ALA A 174 -25.07 -1.50 4.55
C ALA A 174 -26.35 -1.69 5.38
N LYS A 175 -27.00 -0.61 5.82
CA LYS A 175 -28.29 -0.66 6.54
C LYS A 175 -29.45 -1.16 5.66
N GLN A 176 -29.35 -0.98 4.34
CA GLN A 176 -30.32 -1.48 3.36
C GLN A 176 -30.07 -2.94 2.97
N GLY A 177 -29.02 -3.57 3.52
CA GLY A 177 -28.59 -4.92 3.15
C GLY A 177 -27.84 -4.98 1.82
N GLU A 178 -27.43 -3.82 1.28
CA GLU A 178 -26.61 -3.74 0.07
C GLU A 178 -25.11 -3.88 0.40
N ASP A 179 -24.36 -4.37 -0.57
CA ASP A 179 -22.92 -4.63 -0.42
C ASP A 179 -22.11 -3.31 -0.48
N ALA A 180 -21.86 -2.71 0.69
CA ALA A 180 -21.07 -1.49 0.83
C ALA A 180 -19.56 -1.69 0.55
N ARG A 181 -19.08 -2.92 0.41
CA ARG A 181 -17.65 -3.23 0.22
C ARG A 181 -17.14 -2.70 -1.11
N ALA A 182 -17.92 -2.87 -2.18
CA ALA A 182 -17.56 -2.38 -3.51
C ALA A 182 -17.40 -0.84 -3.50
N ALA A 183 -18.33 -0.13 -2.87
CA ALA A 183 -18.25 1.32 -2.73
C ALA A 183 -17.02 1.76 -1.93
N GLN A 184 -16.68 1.06 -0.84
CA GLN A 184 -15.48 1.37 -0.05
C GLN A 184 -14.18 1.14 -0.85
N VAL A 185 -14.08 0.04 -1.60
CA VAL A 185 -12.91 -0.26 -2.43
C VAL A 185 -12.76 0.76 -3.56
N ILE A 186 -13.87 1.23 -4.15
CA ILE A 186 -13.85 2.31 -5.15
C ILE A 186 -13.35 3.61 -4.52
N SER A 187 -13.86 3.99 -3.34
CA SER A 187 -13.38 5.19 -2.63
C SER A 187 -11.88 5.10 -2.32
N LEU A 188 -11.39 3.92 -1.94
CA LEU A 188 -9.96 3.68 -1.74
C LEU A 188 -9.17 3.80 -3.05
N SER A 189 -9.65 3.21 -4.15
CA SER A 189 -9.03 3.34 -5.48
C SER A 189 -8.87 4.80 -5.91
N THR A 190 -9.90 5.62 -5.72
CA THR A 190 -9.86 7.05 -6.02
C THR A 190 -8.81 7.77 -5.18
N LEU A 191 -8.75 7.52 -3.87
CA LEU A 191 -7.73 8.12 -3.00
C LEU A 191 -6.30 7.74 -3.43
N ILE A 192 -6.08 6.50 -3.87
CA ILE A 192 -4.76 6.05 -4.36
C ILE A 192 -4.37 6.78 -5.64
N LEU A 193 -5.33 6.95 -6.57
CA LEU A 193 -5.10 7.69 -7.82
C LEU A 193 -4.78 9.16 -7.56
N ASP A 194 -5.56 9.80 -6.68
CA ASP A 194 -5.32 11.20 -6.28
C ASP A 194 -3.95 11.35 -5.62
N ALA A 195 -3.58 10.42 -4.73
CA ALA A 195 -2.29 10.39 -4.07
C ALA A 195 -1.12 10.21 -5.07
N ALA A 196 -1.29 9.38 -6.10
CA ALA A 196 -0.31 9.25 -7.18
C ALA A 196 -0.15 10.56 -7.97
N GLY A 197 -1.25 11.28 -8.19
CA GLY A 197 -1.24 12.61 -8.81
C GLY A 197 -0.42 13.63 -8.02
N VAL A 198 -0.63 13.70 -6.70
CA VAL A 198 0.15 14.59 -5.80
C VAL A 198 1.62 14.18 -5.76
N LEU A 199 1.91 12.88 -5.71
CA LEU A 199 3.29 12.37 -5.72
C LEU A 199 4.02 12.76 -7.03
N GLN A 200 3.34 12.68 -8.16
CA GLN A 200 3.90 13.13 -9.44
C GLN A 200 4.18 14.64 -9.45
N GLN A 201 3.29 15.45 -8.87
CA GLN A 201 3.50 16.89 -8.73
C GLN A 201 4.71 17.19 -7.84
N LEU A 202 4.81 16.48 -6.71
CA LEU A 202 5.93 16.58 -5.77
C LEU A 202 7.27 16.23 -6.46
N GLN A 203 7.31 15.16 -7.25
CA GLN A 203 8.48 14.79 -8.04
C GLN A 203 8.86 15.89 -9.05
N ASN A 204 7.89 16.40 -9.80
CA ASN A 204 8.13 17.45 -10.77
C ASN A 204 8.68 18.71 -10.11
N ARG A 205 8.18 19.04 -8.91
CA ARG A 205 8.61 20.23 -8.17
C ARG A 205 10.01 20.09 -7.59
N LEU A 206 10.35 18.95 -7.02
CA LEU A 206 11.73 18.67 -6.59
C LEU A 206 12.73 18.77 -7.75
N ARG A 207 12.35 18.36 -8.96
CA ARG A 207 13.24 18.40 -10.15
C ARG A 207 13.43 19.79 -10.76
N THR A 208 12.40 20.62 -10.71
CA THR A 208 12.34 21.84 -11.55
C THR A 208 12.39 23.13 -10.75
N ALA A 209 12.04 23.08 -9.46
CA ALA A 209 12.02 24.27 -8.62
C ALA A 209 13.40 24.52 -8.01
N ASP A 210 13.74 25.81 -7.85
CA ASP A 210 14.90 26.22 -7.07
C ASP A 210 14.57 26.13 -5.57
N LEU A 211 14.95 25.03 -4.95
CA LEU A 211 14.66 24.70 -3.56
C LEU A 211 15.37 25.62 -2.55
N THR A 212 16.27 26.50 -3.01
CA THR A 212 16.87 27.55 -2.16
C THR A 212 15.90 28.71 -1.90
N THR A 213 14.81 28.79 -2.68
CA THR A 213 13.79 29.82 -2.53
C THR A 213 12.69 29.37 -1.57
N THR A 214 12.27 30.28 -0.68
CA THR A 214 11.21 30.01 0.31
C THR A 214 9.91 29.53 -0.35
N THR A 215 9.55 30.10 -1.50
CA THR A 215 8.32 29.74 -2.22
C THR A 215 8.34 28.30 -2.74
N ALA A 216 9.46 27.84 -3.31
CA ALA A 216 9.59 26.47 -3.79
C ALA A 216 9.56 25.46 -2.64
N ALA A 217 10.24 25.77 -1.53
CA ALA A 217 10.24 24.93 -0.34
C ALA A 217 8.83 24.82 0.28
N GLU A 218 8.07 25.92 0.31
CA GLU A 218 6.67 25.94 0.76
C GLU A 218 5.75 25.11 -0.14
N GLU A 219 5.91 25.18 -1.47
CA GLU A 219 5.15 24.35 -2.41
C GLU A 219 5.39 22.85 -2.18
N VAL A 220 6.65 22.43 -2.02
CA VAL A 220 7.00 21.03 -1.75
C VAL A 220 6.45 20.58 -0.38
N ARG A 221 6.49 21.46 0.63
CA ARG A 221 5.91 21.19 1.95
C ARG A 221 4.39 21.01 1.86
N SER A 222 3.70 21.92 1.17
CA SER A 222 2.25 21.84 0.94
C SER A 222 1.84 20.55 0.21
N LEU A 223 2.56 20.15 -0.84
CA LEU A 223 2.30 18.91 -1.57
C LEU A 223 2.55 17.67 -0.70
N SER A 224 3.59 17.72 0.15
CA SER A 224 3.88 16.64 1.09
C SER A 224 2.80 16.51 2.16
N ASP A 225 2.28 17.63 2.66
CA ASP A 225 1.17 17.65 3.62
C ASP A 225 -0.13 17.15 3.00
N GLU A 226 -0.42 17.55 1.76
CA GLU A 226 -1.57 17.02 1.02
C GLU A 226 -1.47 15.50 0.83
N PHE A 227 -0.30 15.01 0.43
CA PHE A 227 -0.05 13.58 0.28
C PHE A 227 -0.17 12.82 1.61
N ASN A 228 0.31 13.40 2.72
CA ASN A 228 0.13 12.84 4.05
C ASN A 228 -1.35 12.76 4.46
N ASN A 229 -2.14 13.80 4.20
CA ASN A 229 -3.57 13.81 4.49
C ASN A 229 -4.32 12.73 3.69
N MET A 230 -3.97 12.54 2.42
CA MET A 230 -4.54 11.45 1.61
C MET A 230 -4.18 10.07 2.18
N GLN A 231 -2.97 9.89 2.69
CA GLN A 231 -2.56 8.65 3.36
C GLN A 231 -3.31 8.40 4.67
N GLU A 232 -3.60 9.45 5.44
CA GLU A 232 -4.47 9.33 6.62
C GLU A 232 -5.90 8.92 6.24
N ASN A 233 -6.47 9.50 5.18
CA ASN A 233 -7.79 9.11 4.67
C ASN A 233 -7.83 7.62 4.28
N MET A 234 -6.79 7.13 3.60
CA MET A 234 -6.68 5.72 3.25
C MET A 234 -6.55 4.84 4.49
N ASP A 235 -5.80 5.25 5.49
CA ASP A 235 -5.64 4.50 6.72
C ASP A 235 -6.95 4.38 7.50
N VAL A 236 -7.80 5.40 7.54
CA VAL A 236 -9.13 5.30 8.14
C VAL A 236 -9.99 4.26 7.41
N LEU A 237 -9.94 4.21 6.08
CA LEU A 237 -10.69 3.21 5.31
C LEU A 237 -10.17 1.78 5.51
N ILE A 238 -8.86 1.62 5.69
CA ILE A 238 -8.21 0.32 5.83
C ILE A 238 -8.06 -0.11 7.30
N ALA A 239 -8.31 0.77 8.28
CA ALA A 239 -8.08 0.48 9.70
C ALA A 239 -8.71 -0.86 10.13
N GLU A 240 -7.94 -1.63 10.92
CA GLU A 240 -8.45 -2.78 11.66
C GLU A 240 -9.15 -2.27 12.92
N SER A 241 -10.38 -2.75 13.14
CA SER A 241 -11.14 -2.54 14.37
C SER A 241 -10.92 -3.66 15.37
#